data_AF-A0AAD7HWF7-F1
#
_entry.id   AF-A0AAD7HWF7-F1
#
_cell.length_a   1.000
_cell.length_b   1.000
_cell.length_c   1.000
_cell.angle_alpha   90.00
_cell.angle_beta   90.00
_cell.angle_gamma   90.00
#
_symmetry.space_group_name_H-M   'P 1'
#
loop_
_entity.id
_entity.type
_entity.pdbx_description
1 polymer ?
#
loop_
_entity_poly.entity_id
_entity_poly.type
_entity_poly.pdbx_seq_one_letter_code
_entity_poly.pdbx_strand_id
1 'polypeptide(L)'
;MISIPQPQSQPHVEGCPIVALHDSAIDAEYFLRAVFNSSFFELPPAPTTYPIVASVLRLSTKYEVAYLRQRALLHLASASPLSLEEYVASSRHSTPRGTKPLAFCWPKVSA
;
A
#
# COMPACT_ATOMS: atom_id res chain seq x y z
N MET A 1 -19.36 21.24 -16.57
CA MET A 1 -19.32 21.28 -15.09
C MET A 1 -20.31 20.25 -14.58
N ILE A 2 -19.84 19.12 -14.09
CA ILE A 2 -20.70 18.12 -13.46
C ILE A 2 -20.89 18.59 -12.02
N SER A 3 -22.10 19.04 -11.68
CA SER A 3 -22.45 19.41 -10.30
C SER A 3 -22.71 18.13 -9.53
N ILE A 4 -21.80 17.77 -8.62
CA ILE A 4 -22.02 16.68 -7.68
C ILE A 4 -22.96 17.23 -6.59
N PRO A 5 -24.16 16.66 -6.40
CA PRO A 5 -25.08 17.15 -5.38
C PRO A 5 -24.41 17.02 -4.00
N GLN A 6 -24.16 18.16 -3.36
CA GLN A 6 -23.62 18.17 -2.00
C GLN A 6 -24.74 17.90 -0.98
N PRO A 7 -24.42 17.26 0.15
CA PRO A 7 -25.39 17.06 1.23
C PRO A 7 -25.97 18.41 1.68
N GLN A 8 -27.29 18.45 1.94
CA GLN A 8 -27.98 19.67 2.39
C GLN A 8 -27.47 20.22 3.72
N SER A 9 -26.89 19.35 4.56
CA SER A 9 -26.14 19.74 5.75
C SER A 9 -24.90 18.86 5.83
N GLN A 10 -23.73 19.48 5.84
CA GLN A 10 -22.45 18.80 6.05
C GLN A 10 -21.86 19.33 7.36
N PRO A 11 -21.40 18.46 8.26
CA PRO A 11 -20.77 18.92 9.48
C PRO A 11 -19.47 19.66 9.12
N HIS A 12 -19.15 20.71 9.87
CA HIS A 12 -17.96 21.53 9.67
C HIS A 12 -17.06 21.46 10.90
N VAL A 13 -15.76 21.55 10.68
CA VAL A 13 -14.73 21.78 11.71
C VAL A 13 -13.97 23.03 11.29
N GLU A 14 -13.91 24.02 12.18
CA GLU A 14 -13.21 25.30 11.91
C GLU A 14 -13.65 25.99 10.60
N GLY A 15 -14.92 25.83 10.22
CA GLY A 15 -15.46 26.39 8.98
C GLY A 15 -15.14 25.59 7.71
N CYS A 16 -14.44 24.46 7.82
CA CYS A 16 -14.19 23.53 6.70
C CYS A 16 -15.18 22.35 6.72
N PRO A 17 -15.71 21.91 5.56
CA PRO A 17 -16.59 20.75 5.50
C PRO A 17 -15.82 19.47 5.87
N ILE A 18 -16.41 18.63 6.71
CA ILE A 18 -15.84 17.34 7.08
C ILE A 18 -16.11 16.34 5.97
N VAL A 19 -15.06 15.65 5.52
CA VAL A 19 -15.14 14.51 4.61
C VAL A 19 -14.82 13.24 5.39
N ALA A 20 -15.81 12.35 5.52
CA ALA A 20 -15.60 11.06 6.16
C ALA A 20 -14.90 10.10 5.20
N LEU A 21 -13.70 9.63 5.57
CA LEU A 21 -13.04 8.53 4.87
C LEU A 21 -13.47 7.20 5.49
N HIS A 22 -13.81 6.23 4.64
CA HIS A 22 -14.18 4.87 5.05
C HIS A 22 -12.99 3.90 5.09
N ASP A 23 -11.77 4.43 4.99
CA ASP A 23 -10.54 3.65 5.05
C ASP A 23 -10.03 3.54 6.48
N SER A 24 -9.14 2.58 6.73
CA SER A 24 -8.51 2.49 8.05
C SER A 24 -7.66 3.74 8.31
N ALA A 25 -7.65 4.20 9.56
CA ALA A 25 -6.88 5.39 9.94
C ALA A 25 -5.38 5.23 9.61
N ILE A 26 -4.84 4.03 9.80
CA ILE A 26 -3.43 3.70 9.51
C ILE A 26 -3.15 3.81 8.00
N ASP A 27 -4.06 3.29 7.17
CA ASP A 27 -3.86 3.36 5.72
C ASP A 27 -3.95 4.78 5.21
N ALA A 28 -4.95 5.52 5.69
CA ALA A 28 -5.13 6.93 5.38
C ALA A 28 -3.91 7.75 5.81
N GLU A 29 -3.35 7.51 7.00
CA GLU A 29 -2.16 8.20 7.47
C GLU A 29 -0.97 7.97 6.51
N TYR A 30 -0.61 6.72 6.23
CA TYR A 30 0.54 6.42 5.36
C TYR A 30 0.35 6.93 3.93
N PHE A 31 -0.87 6.80 3.39
CA PHE A 31 -1.18 7.31 2.07
C PHE A 31 -1.12 8.83 2.01
N LEU A 32 -1.75 9.55 2.95
CA LEU A 32 -1.74 11.01 2.96
C LEU A 32 -0.33 11.55 3.21
N ARG A 33 0.47 10.91 4.06
CA ARG A 33 1.89 11.23 4.20
C ARG A 33 2.66 11.07 2.90
N ALA A 34 2.40 10.01 2.13
CA ALA A 34 3.03 9.81 0.82
C ALA A 34 2.58 10.85 -0.23
N VAL A 35 1.35 11.34 -0.15
CA VAL A 35 0.81 12.38 -1.04
C VAL A 35 1.42 13.75 -0.71
N PHE A 36 1.46 14.13 0.56
CA PHE A 36 1.88 15.47 0.98
C PHE A 36 3.38 15.61 1.22
N ASN A 37 4.08 14.51 1.53
CA ASN A 37 5.52 14.47 1.71
C ASN A 37 6.14 13.48 0.72
N SER A 38 6.68 14.01 -0.38
CA SER A 38 7.33 13.21 -1.42
C SER A 38 8.51 12.39 -0.91
N SER A 39 9.17 12.82 0.17
CA SER A 39 10.31 12.14 0.80
C SER A 39 9.89 11.00 1.73
N PHE A 40 8.60 10.91 2.08
CA PHE A 40 8.09 9.83 2.93
C PHE A 40 8.03 8.49 2.18
N PHE A 41 7.78 8.52 0.87
CA PHE A 41 7.62 7.32 0.03
C PHE A 41 8.35 7.47 -1.30
N GLU A 42 9.67 7.46 -1.21
CA GLU A 42 10.58 7.53 -2.36
C GLU A 42 10.60 6.21 -3.16
N LEU A 43 11.23 6.25 -4.34
CA LEU A 43 11.45 5.05 -5.16
C LEU A 43 12.46 4.11 -4.48
N PRO A 44 12.41 2.79 -4.76
CA PRO A 44 13.52 1.90 -4.43
C PRO A 44 14.84 2.46 -4.96
N PRO A 45 15.97 2.29 -4.25
CA PRO A 45 16.16 1.41 -3.08
C PRO A 45 15.88 2.09 -1.73
N ALA A 46 15.15 3.22 -1.69
CA ALA A 46 14.84 3.89 -0.43
C ALA A 46 14.16 2.93 0.56
N PRO A 47 14.56 2.92 1.84
CA PRO A 47 14.02 1.99 2.81
C PRO A 47 12.55 2.27 3.09
N THR A 48 11.74 1.22 3.15
CA THR A 48 10.33 1.28 3.54
C THR A 48 9.93 -0.03 4.22
N THR A 49 8.70 -0.08 4.74
CA THR A 49 8.16 -1.28 5.40
C THR A 49 6.94 -1.81 4.67
N TYR A 50 6.69 -3.12 4.78
CA TYR A 50 5.54 -3.76 4.13
C TYR A 50 4.18 -3.08 4.46
N PRO A 51 3.88 -2.70 5.72
CA PRO A 51 2.65 -1.98 6.03
C PRO A 51 2.50 -0.68 5.24
N ILE A 52 3.56 0.13 5.12
CA ILE A 52 3.54 1.38 4.35
C ILE A 52 3.26 1.09 2.87
N VAL A 53 3.98 0.13 2.28
CA VAL A 53 3.79 -0.27 0.87
C VAL A 53 2.37 -0.77 0.64
N ALA A 54 1.84 -1.62 1.52
CA ALA A 54 0.50 -2.16 1.40
C ALA A 54 -0.60 -1.09 1.56
N SER A 55 -0.43 -0.13 2.47
CA SER A 55 -1.35 1.00 2.66
C SER A 55 -1.35 1.95 1.46
N VAL A 56 -0.16 2.35 1.00
CA VAL A 56 0.00 3.22 -0.17
C VAL A 56 -0.54 2.54 -1.42
N LEU A 57 -0.26 1.24 -1.64
CA LEU A 57 -0.77 0.50 -2.80
C LEU A 57 -2.31 0.44 -2.82
N ARG A 58 -2.95 0.11 -1.68
CA ARG A 58 -4.41 0.02 -1.58
C ARG A 58 -5.09 1.35 -1.89
N LEU A 59 -4.66 2.42 -1.21
CA LEU A 59 -5.32 3.72 -1.35
C LEU A 59 -4.95 4.45 -2.64
N SER A 60 -3.72 4.31 -3.13
CA SER A 60 -3.37 4.85 -4.46
C SER A 60 -4.13 4.16 -5.59
N THR A 61 -4.49 2.89 -5.44
CA THR A 61 -5.37 2.19 -6.39
C THR A 61 -6.82 2.65 -6.27
N LYS A 62 -7.33 2.78 -5.04
CA LYS A 62 -8.72 3.24 -4.78
C LYS A 62 -8.96 4.67 -5.25
N TYR A 63 -7.99 5.56 -5.04
CA TYR A 63 -8.08 6.99 -5.34
C TYR A 63 -7.31 7.40 -6.60
N GLU A 64 -6.93 6.43 -7.44
CA GLU A 64 -6.32 6.64 -8.77
C GLU A 64 -5.03 7.50 -8.77
N VAL A 65 -4.22 7.40 -7.73
CA VAL A 65 -2.92 8.09 -7.64
C VAL A 65 -1.84 7.25 -8.33
N ALA A 66 -1.79 7.31 -9.65
CA ALA A 66 -0.98 6.44 -10.51
C ALA A 66 0.51 6.38 -10.13
N TYR A 67 1.12 7.51 -9.79
CA TYR A 67 2.56 7.55 -9.48
C TYR A 67 2.89 6.82 -8.17
N LEU A 68 2.05 6.95 -7.13
CA LEU A 68 2.23 6.22 -5.87
C LEU A 68 1.98 4.73 -6.06
N ARG A 69 0.98 4.37 -6.86
CA ARG A 69 0.71 2.98 -7.22
C ARG A 69 1.93 2.35 -7.88
N GLN A 70 2.52 3.03 -8.86
CA GLN A 70 3.73 2.56 -9.54
C GLN A 70 4.91 2.39 -8.57
N ARG A 71 5.14 3.36 -7.67
CA ARG A 71 6.20 3.26 -6.65
C ARG A 71 6.00 2.05 -5.73
N ALA A 72 4.78 1.82 -5.27
CA ALA A 72 4.48 0.70 -4.40
C ALA A 72 4.70 -0.66 -5.10
N LEU A 73 4.34 -0.76 -6.39
CA LEU A 73 4.65 -1.94 -7.20
C LEU A 73 6.15 -2.17 -7.37
N LEU A 74 6.94 -1.11 -7.58
CA LEU A 74 8.40 -1.22 -7.66
C LEU A 74 9.01 -1.69 -6.33
N HIS A 75 8.51 -1.21 -5.20
CA HIS A 75 8.91 -1.70 -3.87
C HIS A 75 8.62 -3.19 -3.71
N LEU A 76 7.40 -3.64 -4.06
CA LEU A 76 7.04 -5.06 -4.00
C LEU A 76 7.92 -5.93 -4.92
N ALA A 77 8.18 -5.45 -6.14
CA ALA A 77 9.02 -6.12 -7.13
C ALA A 77 10.47 -6.23 -6.67
N SER A 78 10.99 -5.24 -5.94
CA SER A 78 12.36 -5.29 -5.40
C SER A 78 12.52 -6.27 -4.23
N ALA A 79 11.44 -6.55 -3.51
CA ALA A 79 11.45 -7.42 -2.32
C ALA A 79 11.02 -8.86 -2.63
N SER A 80 10.41 -9.10 -3.79
CA SER A 80 9.85 -10.39 -4.17
C SER A 80 10.62 -10.99 -5.34
N PRO A 81 10.93 -12.29 -5.32
CA PRO A 81 11.45 -12.95 -6.51
C PRO A 81 10.39 -12.91 -7.62
N LEU A 82 10.79 -12.46 -8.79
CA LEU A 82 9.94 -12.33 -9.98
C LEU A 82 10.04 -13.54 -10.90
N SER A 83 11.03 -14.42 -10.68
CA SER A 83 11.18 -15.69 -11.38
C SER A 83 11.19 -16.89 -10.43
N LEU A 84 10.84 -18.07 -10.96
CA LEU A 84 10.94 -19.33 -10.22
C LEU A 84 12.38 -19.59 -9.78
N GLU A 85 13.36 -19.23 -10.61
CA GLU A 85 14.78 -19.40 -10.30
C GLU A 85 15.21 -18.51 -9.12
N GLU A 86 14.82 -17.24 -9.13
CA GLU A 86 15.06 -16.32 -8.01
C GLU A 86 14.40 -16.80 -6.72
N TYR A 87 13.17 -17.31 -6.81
CA TYR A 87 12.44 -17.85 -5.66
C TYR A 87 13.13 -19.11 -5.10
N VAL A 88 13.58 -19.99 -5.98
CA VAL A 88 14.31 -21.20 -5.59
C VAL A 88 15.68 -20.84 -5.01
N ALA A 89 16.34 -19.78 -5.49
CA ALA A 89 17.59 -19.29 -4.92
C ALA A 89 17.38 -18.66 -3.53
N SER A 90 16.37 -17.79 -3.37
CA SER A 90 16.08 -17.11 -2.10
C SER A 90 15.63 -18.07 -1.00
N SER A 91 14.90 -19.13 -1.36
CA SER A 91 14.45 -20.17 -0.41
C SER A 91 15.60 -21.04 0.10
N ARG A 92 16.66 -21.27 -0.68
CA ARG A 92 17.86 -22.02 -0.25
C ARG A 92 18.73 -21.26 0.75
N HIS A 93 18.72 -19.93 0.72
CA HIS A 93 19.47 -19.08 1.66
C HIS A 93 18.71 -18.74 2.95
N SER A 94 17.45 -19.18 3.07
CA SER A 94 16.62 -18.96 4.25
C SER A 94 16.87 -20.03 5.31
N THR A 95 17.95 -19.91 6.08
CA THR A 95 18.00 -20.52 7.42
C THR A 95 16.81 -20.02 8.24
N PRO A 96 16.17 -20.84 9.09
CA PRO A 96 14.95 -20.47 9.79
C PRO A 96 15.25 -19.36 10.81
N ARG A 97 15.18 -18.11 10.37
CA ARG A 97 15.13 -16.96 11.26
C ARG A 97 13.76 -16.98 11.90
N GLY A 98 13.73 -17.15 13.21
CA GLY A 98 12.54 -17.37 14.05
C GLY A 98 11.56 -16.20 14.09
N THR A 99 10.96 -15.88 12.96
CA THR A 99 9.76 -15.05 12.85
C THR A 99 8.71 -15.87 12.13
N LYS A 100 7.57 -16.05 12.81
CA LYS A 100 6.42 -16.87 12.39
C LYS A 100 6.13 -16.64 10.90
N PRO A 101 5.99 -17.70 10.10
CA PRO A 101 5.69 -17.54 8.68
C PRO A 101 4.36 -16.80 8.57
N LEU A 102 4.35 -15.70 7.81
CA LEU A 102 3.11 -15.22 7.22
C LEU A 102 2.66 -16.34 6.28
N ALA A 103 1.85 -17.24 6.81
CA ALA A 103 1.25 -18.33 6.08
C ALA A 103 0.31 -17.73 5.03
N PHE A 104 0.86 -17.42 3.85
CA PHE A 104 0.10 -17.50 2.62
C PHE A 104 -0.20 -18.99 2.39
N CYS A 105 -1.21 -19.48 3.09
CA CYS A 105 -1.78 -20.80 2.87
C CYS A 105 -2.55 -20.74 1.55
N TRP A 106 -1.83 -20.92 0.44
CA TRP A 106 -2.49 -21.17 -0.85
C TRP A 106 -3.10 -22.57 -0.76
N PRO A 107 -4.44 -22.72 -0.89
CA PRO A 107 -5.02 -24.05 -0.92
C PRO A 107 -4.45 -24.77 -2.14
N LYS A 108 -3.76 -25.88 -1.89
CA LYS A 108 -3.37 -26.80 -2.96
C LYS A 108 -4.66 -27.28 -3.62
N VAL A 109 -4.94 -26.77 -4.81
CA VAL A 109 -5.97 -27.35 -5.67
C VAL A 109 -5.33 -28.60 -6.26
N SER A 110 -5.70 -29.76 -5.73
CA SER A 110 -5.32 -31.05 -6.31
C SER A 110 -6.12 -31.27 -7.58
N ALA A 111 -5.42 -31.66 -8.65
CA ALA A 111 -6.00 -32.20 -9.88
C ALA A 111 -6.57 -33.61 -9.66
#